data_AF-A0A1G4TQB5-F1
#
_entry.id   AF-A0A1G4TQB5-F1
#
_cell.length_a   1.000
_cell.length_b   1.000
_cell.length_c   1.000
_cell.angle_alpha   90.00
_cell.angle_beta   90.00
_cell.angle_gamma   90.00
#
_symmetry.space_group_name_H-M   'P 1'
#
loop_
_entity.id
_entity.type
_entity.pdbx_description
1 polymer ?
#
loop_
_entity_poly.entity_id
_entity_poly.type
_entity_poly.pdbx_seq_one_letter_code
_entity_poly.pdbx_strand_id
1 'polypeptide(L)'
;MQILIILALSLHVLAAIFWMATTGMLARAGGMGAETLFPRQIIAVVLVVLTGGYLWSQLHTGGFGTYEKVLAAGAACAILAAGIQSIGVGVSLRALKGDQGAGARKRIAAIHRIAAPLLGICLLCMVLARYI
;
A
#
# COMPACT_ATOMS: atom_id res chain seq x y z
N MET A 1 -22.89 -15.34 1.06
CA MET A 1 -21.98 -14.52 0.23
C MET A 1 -21.75 -13.12 0.79
N GLN A 2 -22.80 -12.42 1.23
CA GLN A 2 -22.68 -11.05 1.75
C GLN A 2 -21.73 -10.88 2.95
N ILE A 3 -21.70 -11.84 3.89
CA ILE A 3 -20.78 -11.82 5.05
C ILE A 3 -19.31 -11.84 4.61
N LEU A 4 -18.95 -12.66 3.61
CA LEU A 4 -17.57 -12.74 3.12
C LEU A 4 -17.13 -11.45 2.44
N ILE A 5 -18.02 -10.79 1.69
CA ILE A 5 -17.75 -9.48 1.08
C ILE A 5 -17.52 -8.42 2.16
N ILE A 6 -18.35 -8.40 3.21
CA ILE A 6 -18.20 -7.46 4.33
C ILE A 6 -16.86 -7.68 5.05
N LEU A 7 -16.51 -8.93 5.32
CA LEU A 7 -15.24 -9.28 5.96
C LEU A 7 -14.04 -8.90 5.09
N ALA A 8 -14.08 -9.24 3.79
CA ALA A 8 -13.02 -8.91 2.85
C ALA A 8 -12.85 -7.39 2.70
N LEU A 9 -13.94 -6.64 2.59
CA LEU A 9 -13.91 -5.17 2.52
C LEU A 9 -13.33 -4.55 3.80
N SER A 10 -13.78 -5.02 4.97
CA SER A 10 -13.28 -4.53 6.26
C SER A 10 -11.78 -4.79 6.39
N LEU A 11 -11.33 -6.00 6.06
CA LEU A 11 -9.92 -6.37 6.09
C LEU A 11 -9.10 -5.56 5.07
N HIS A 12 -9.62 -5.37 3.87
CA HIS A 12 -8.99 -4.58 2.81
C HIS A 12 -8.73 -3.15 3.27
N VAL A 13 -9.77 -2.48 3.77
CA VAL A 13 -9.69 -1.09 4.22
C VAL A 13 -8.75 -0.94 5.41
N LEU A 14 -8.83 -1.82 6.41
CA LEU A 14 -7.92 -1.80 7.56
C LEU A 14 -6.46 -1.99 7.15
N ALA A 15 -6.18 -2.96 6.28
CA ALA A 15 -4.83 -3.21 5.78
C ALA A 15 -4.30 -2.04 4.94
N ALA A 16 -5.15 -1.44 4.09
CA ALA A 16 -4.79 -0.30 3.24
C ALA A 16 -4.49 0.96 4.09
N ILE A 17 -5.35 1.27 5.08
CA ILE A 17 -5.14 2.39 6.00
C ILE A 17 -3.86 2.16 6.82
N PHE A 18 -3.67 0.97 7.38
CA PHE A 18 -2.45 0.64 8.14
C PHE A 18 -1.20 0.85 7.28
N TRP A 19 -1.21 0.33 6.05
CA TRP A 19 -0.07 0.43 5.14
C TRP A 19 0.23 1.89 4.77
N MET A 20 -0.80 2.67 4.43
CA MET A 20 -0.67 4.10 4.12
C MET A 20 -0.15 4.90 5.33
N ALA A 21 -0.77 4.74 6.50
CA ALA A 21 -0.44 5.50 7.69
C ALA A 21 0.99 5.21 8.19
N THR A 22 1.38 3.95 8.24
CA THR A 22 2.75 3.57 8.65
C THR A 22 3.80 4.02 7.63
N THR A 23 3.47 4.00 6.32
CA THR A 23 4.35 4.55 5.27
C THR A 23 4.54 6.06 5.46
N GLY A 24 3.47 6.81 5.71
CA GLY A 24 3.54 8.25 5.99
C GLY A 24 4.31 8.57 7.27
N MET A 25 4.13 7.76 8.32
CA MET A 25 4.89 7.90 9.57
C MET A 25 6.39 7.72 9.32
N LEU A 26 6.80 6.65 8.63
CA LEU A 26 8.21 6.37 8.33
C LEU A 26 8.84 7.44 7.42
N ALA A 27 8.06 8.01 6.50
CA ALA A 27 8.48 9.13 5.66
C ALA A 27 8.87 10.38 6.49
N ARG A 28 8.15 10.64 7.58
CA ARG A 28 8.37 11.76 8.51
C ARG A 28 9.43 11.45 9.56
N ALA A 29 9.49 10.21 10.03
CA ALA A 29 10.47 9.72 11.01
C ALA A 29 11.88 9.49 10.42
N GLY A 30 12.12 9.85 9.15
CA GLY A 30 13.43 9.66 8.52
C GLY A 30 13.83 8.18 8.36
N GLY A 31 12.86 7.28 8.24
CA GLY A 31 13.09 5.84 8.12
C GLY A 31 13.45 5.13 9.43
N MET A 32 13.40 5.82 10.57
CA MET A 32 13.62 5.19 11.88
C MET A 32 12.49 4.21 12.21
N GLY A 33 12.84 2.99 12.65
CA GLY A 33 11.88 1.94 12.96
C GLY A 33 11.36 1.18 11.74
N ALA A 34 11.95 1.38 10.56
CA ALA A 34 11.58 0.63 9.36
C ALA A 34 11.87 -0.87 9.52
N GLU A 35 12.91 -1.24 10.26
CA GLU A 35 13.28 -2.63 10.55
C GLU A 35 12.20 -3.40 11.30
N THR A 36 11.39 -2.74 12.14
CA THR A 36 10.31 -3.38 12.90
C THR A 36 8.97 -3.33 12.16
N LEU A 37 8.71 -2.24 11.43
CA LEU A 37 7.44 -2.03 10.72
C LEU A 37 7.40 -2.68 9.33
N PHE A 38 8.52 -2.79 8.63
CA PHE A 38 8.55 -3.29 7.26
C PHE A 38 7.98 -4.70 7.11
N PRO A 39 8.29 -5.71 7.96
CA PRO A 39 7.65 -7.02 7.87
C PRO A 39 6.12 -6.95 8.02
N ARG A 40 5.62 -6.06 8.89
CA ARG A 40 4.19 -5.85 9.10
C ARG A 40 3.54 -5.15 7.91
N GLN A 41 4.25 -4.21 7.28
CA GLN A 41 3.81 -3.56 6.04
C GLN A 41 3.71 -4.56 4.88
N ILE A 42 4.65 -5.49 4.74
CA ILE A 42 4.57 -6.55 3.71
C ILE A 42 3.33 -7.42 3.89
N ILE A 43 3.00 -7.80 5.13
CA ILE A 43 1.75 -8.54 5.41
C ILE A 43 0.53 -7.71 4.97
N ALA A 44 0.51 -6.41 5.29
CA ALA A 44 -0.58 -5.53 4.88
C ALA A 44 -0.69 -5.40 3.35
N VAL A 45 0.43 -5.28 2.63
CA VAL A 45 0.46 -5.28 1.16
C VAL A 45 -0.19 -6.54 0.60
N VAL A 46 0.22 -7.71 1.11
CA VAL A 46 -0.35 -9.00 0.68
C VAL A 46 -1.85 -9.04 0.93
N LEU A 47 -2.31 -8.62 2.12
CA LEU A 47 -3.72 -8.58 2.44
C LEU A 47 -4.50 -7.64 1.52
N VAL A 48 -4.01 -6.44 1.24
CA VAL A 48 -4.64 -5.47 0.34
C VAL A 48 -4.76 -6.04 -1.07
N VAL A 49 -3.70 -6.66 -1.61
CA VAL A 49 -3.72 -7.24 -2.95
C VAL A 49 -4.72 -8.40 -3.04
N LEU A 50 -4.69 -9.33 -2.09
CA LEU A 50 -5.57 -10.50 -2.09
C LEU A 50 -7.04 -10.11 -1.92
N THR A 51 -7.34 -9.27 -0.94
CA THR A 51 -8.71 -8.82 -0.68
C THR A 51 -9.23 -7.90 -1.79
N GLY A 52 -8.38 -7.06 -2.37
CA GLY A 52 -8.74 -6.19 -3.49
C GLY A 52 -9.05 -6.98 -4.75
N GLY A 53 -8.23 -7.99 -5.07
CA GLY A 53 -8.49 -8.90 -6.20
C GLY A 53 -9.77 -9.72 -5.99
N TYR A 54 -10.01 -10.21 -4.77
CA TYR A 54 -11.26 -10.89 -4.43
C TYR A 54 -12.47 -9.97 -4.61
N LEU A 55 -12.45 -8.76 -4.03
CA LEU A 55 -13.54 -7.79 -4.15
C LEU A 55 -13.78 -7.41 -5.60
N TRP A 56 -12.73 -7.21 -6.39
CA TRP A 56 -12.85 -6.98 -7.83
C TRP A 56 -13.59 -8.12 -8.52
N SER A 57 -13.19 -9.38 -8.28
CA SER A 57 -13.85 -10.54 -8.90
C SER A 57 -15.33 -10.71 -8.52
N GLN A 58 -15.73 -10.26 -7.33
CA GLN A 58 -17.11 -10.42 -6.84
C GLN A 58 -18.02 -9.26 -7.24
N LEU A 59 -17.48 -8.05 -7.32
CA LEU A 59 -18.25 -6.82 -7.54
C LEU A 59 -18.19 -6.33 -8.99
N HIS A 60 -17.27 -6.86 -9.81
CA HIS A 60 -17.17 -6.48 -11.21
C HIS A 60 -18.32 -7.11 -12.02
N THR A 61 -19.17 -6.27 -12.60
CA THR A 61 -20.38 -6.68 -13.33
C THR A 61 -20.13 -6.89 -14.83
N GLY A 62 -18.86 -6.96 -15.25
CA GLY A 62 -18.45 -7.27 -16.64
C GLY A 62 -18.32 -6.05 -17.56
N GLY A 63 -18.72 -4.86 -17.13
CA GLY A 63 -18.49 -3.59 -17.84
C GLY A 63 -17.26 -2.86 -17.31
N PHE A 64 -16.56 -2.12 -18.18
CA PHE A 64 -15.41 -1.29 -17.79
C PHE A 64 -15.75 0.20 -17.92
N GLY A 65 -16.58 0.67 -16.99
CA GLY A 65 -17.09 2.04 -16.91
C GLY A 65 -16.13 3.00 -16.22
N THR A 66 -16.63 4.19 -15.89
CA THR A 66 -15.87 5.22 -15.16
C THR A 66 -15.46 4.72 -13.77
N TYR A 67 -16.36 4.00 -13.09
CA TYR A 67 -16.11 3.33 -11.81
C TYR A 67 -14.86 2.44 -11.86
N GLU A 68 -14.80 1.51 -12.81
CA GLU A 68 -13.69 0.56 -12.94
C GLU A 68 -12.38 1.26 -13.31
N LYS A 69 -12.43 2.30 -14.15
CA LYS A 69 -11.24 3.07 -14.54
C LYS A 69 -10.61 3.79 -13.35
N VAL A 70 -11.42 4.41 -12.50
CA VAL A 70 -10.93 5.10 -11.29
C VAL A 70 -10.37 4.09 -10.29
N LEU A 71 -11.03 2.96 -10.09
CA LEU A 71 -10.55 1.91 -9.19
C LEU A 71 -9.25 1.27 -9.73
N ALA A 72 -9.14 1.06 -11.04
CA ALA A 72 -7.92 0.56 -11.70
C ALA A 72 -6.75 1.55 -11.59
N ALA A 73 -7.00 2.85 -11.74
CA ALA A 73 -5.98 3.88 -11.53
C ALA A 73 -5.47 3.87 -10.08
N GLY A 74 -6.38 3.78 -9.11
CA GLY A 74 -6.01 3.62 -7.70
C GLY A 74 -5.20 2.35 -7.43
N ALA A 75 -5.60 1.22 -8.02
CA ALA A 75 -4.87 -0.03 -7.93
C ALA A 75 -3.46 0.07 -8.53
N ALA A 76 -3.29 0.75 -9.68
CA ALA A 76 -2.00 1.00 -10.28
C ALA A 76 -1.07 1.81 -9.35
N CYS A 77 -1.59 2.85 -8.69
CA CYS A 77 -0.85 3.61 -7.68
C CYS A 77 -0.39 2.72 -6.52
N ALA A 78 -1.25 1.84 -6.02
CA ALA A 78 -0.88 0.89 -4.95
C ALA A 78 0.19 -0.11 -5.40
N ILE A 79 0.09 -0.66 -6.62
CA ILE A 79 1.07 -1.60 -7.16
C ILE A 79 2.44 -0.92 -7.31
N LEU A 80 2.47 0.32 -7.82
CA LEU A 80 3.70 1.10 -7.90
C LEU A 80 4.30 1.35 -6.51
N ALA A 81 3.48 1.75 -5.53
CA ALA A 81 3.93 1.93 -4.16
C ALA A 81 4.49 0.62 -3.55
N ALA A 82 3.83 -0.52 -3.78
CA ALA A 82 4.30 -1.84 -3.34
C ALA A 82 5.65 -2.18 -3.97
N GLY A 83 5.82 -1.97 -5.28
CA GLY A 83 7.06 -2.24 -5.99
C GLY A 83 8.23 -1.41 -5.46
N ILE A 84 8.05 -0.09 -5.34
CA ILE A 84 9.08 0.82 -4.83
C ILE A 84 9.45 0.46 -3.38
N GLN A 85 8.46 0.15 -2.54
CA GLN A 85 8.67 -0.14 -1.12
C GLN A 85 9.31 -1.51 -0.89
N SER A 86 8.80 -2.57 -1.52
CA SER A 86 9.30 -3.95 -1.34
C SER A 86 10.75 -4.10 -1.80
N ILE A 87 11.09 -3.55 -2.97
CA ILE A 87 12.45 -3.62 -3.53
C ILE A 87 13.37 -2.65 -2.79
N GLY A 88 12.98 -1.38 -2.69
CA GLY A 88 13.84 -0.33 -2.18
C GLY A 88 14.15 -0.44 -0.69
N VAL A 89 13.15 -0.72 0.14
CA VAL A 89 13.33 -0.81 1.60
C VAL A 89 14.03 -2.13 1.94
N GLY A 90 13.69 -3.24 1.29
CA GLY A 90 14.35 -4.53 1.51
C GLY A 90 15.87 -4.48 1.28
N VAL A 91 16.30 -3.86 0.18
CA VAL A 91 17.73 -3.64 -0.12
C VAL A 91 18.38 -2.71 0.91
N SER A 92 17.71 -1.63 1.27
CA SER A 92 18.25 -0.64 2.23
C SER A 92 18.34 -1.20 3.66
N LEU A 93 17.43 -2.08 4.07
CA LEU A 93 17.49 -2.79 5.35
C LEU A 93 18.66 -3.79 5.41
N ARG A 94 19.03 -4.42 4.28
CA ARG A 94 20.24 -5.24 4.21
C ARG A 94 21.50 -4.39 4.37
N ALA A 95 21.53 -3.22 3.74
CA ALA A 95 22.65 -2.27 3.87
C ALA A 95 22.81 -1.71 5.30
N LEU A 96 21.71 -1.58 6.05
CA LEU A 96 21.73 -1.21 7.48
C LEU A 96 22.49 -2.22 8.35
N LYS A 97 22.50 -3.50 7.98
CA LYS A 97 23.24 -4.56 8.69
C LYS A 97 24.74 -4.57 8.38
N GLY A 98 25.16 -3.91 7.29
CA GLY A 98 26.54 -3.91 6.79
C GLY A 98 27.31 -2.61 7.02
N ASP A 99 26.98 -1.86 8.07
CA ASP A 99 27.66 -0.62 8.53
C ASP A 99 27.35 0.69 7.77
N GLN A 100 26.39 0.69 6.83
CA GLN A 100 25.97 1.90 6.09
C GLN A 100 24.72 2.58 6.68
N GLY A 101 24.70 2.77 8.01
CA GLY A 101 23.49 3.12 8.76
C GLY A 101 22.80 4.42 8.35
N ALA A 102 23.55 5.52 8.22
CA ALA A 102 22.95 6.84 7.95
C ALA A 102 22.44 6.99 6.50
N GLY A 103 23.20 6.50 5.51
CA GLY A 103 22.83 6.55 4.10
C GLY A 103 21.62 5.66 3.78
N ALA A 104 21.59 4.45 4.34
CA ALA A 104 20.47 3.54 4.16
C ALA A 104 19.17 4.07 4.76
N ARG A 105 19.20 4.68 5.96
CA ARG A 105 18.02 5.34 6.57
C ARG A 105 17.46 6.47 5.70
N LYS A 106 18.33 7.33 5.16
CA LYS A 106 17.91 8.41 4.23
C LYS A 106 17.20 7.85 2.99
N ARG A 107 17.71 6.75 2.41
CA ARG A 107 17.07 6.08 1.26
C ARG A 107 15.71 5.50 1.62
N ILE A 108 15.59 4.83 2.77
CA ILE A 108 14.32 4.32 3.29
C ILE A 108 13.30 5.46 3.43
N ALA A 109 13.71 6.59 4.04
CA ALA A 109 12.85 7.75 4.18
C ALA A 109 12.36 8.29 2.83
N ALA A 110 13.26 8.41 1.85
CA ALA A 110 12.93 8.88 0.51
C ALA A 110 11.93 7.94 -0.19
N ILE A 111 12.12 6.63 -0.08
CA ILE A 111 11.20 5.63 -0.60
C ILE A 111 9.80 5.80 0.00
N HIS A 112 9.70 5.91 1.34
CA HIS A 112 8.41 6.11 1.99
C HIS A 112 7.76 7.46 1.65
N ARG A 113 8.54 8.53 1.39
CA ARG A 113 8.01 9.84 0.94
C ARG A 113 7.38 9.78 -0.44
N ILE A 114 7.87 8.91 -1.32
CA ILE A 114 7.29 8.69 -2.65
C ILE A 114 6.07 7.76 -2.53
N ALA A 115 6.17 6.69 -1.73
CA ALA A 115 5.10 5.72 -1.58
C ALA A 115 3.86 6.28 -0.85
N ALA A 116 4.03 7.13 0.17
CA ALA A 116 2.94 7.68 0.96
C ALA A 116 1.86 8.40 0.12
N PRO A 117 2.18 9.36 -0.76
CA PRO A 117 1.18 10.03 -1.58
C PRO A 117 0.51 9.09 -2.59
N LEU A 118 1.24 8.13 -3.17
CA LEU A 118 0.67 7.10 -4.05
C LEU A 118 -0.43 6.29 -3.33
N LEU A 119 -0.19 5.90 -2.08
CA LEU A 119 -1.18 5.20 -1.26
C LEU A 119 -2.34 6.10 -0.88
N GLY A 120 -2.09 7.38 -0.59
CA GLY A 120 -3.15 8.38 -0.37
C GLY A 120 -4.07 8.51 -1.58
N ILE A 121 -3.50 8.62 -2.79
CA ILE A 121 -4.25 8.67 -4.04
C ILE A 121 -5.05 7.38 -4.24
N CYS A 122 -4.46 6.21 -3.98
CA CYS A 122 -5.16 4.94 -4.06
C CYS A 122 -6.43 4.90 -3.19
N LEU A 123 -6.31 5.28 -1.91
CA LEU A 123 -7.48 5.34 -1.01
C LEU A 123 -8.52 6.36 -1.49
N LEU A 124 -8.09 7.52 -1.98
CA LEU A 124 -8.99 8.52 -2.56
C LEU A 124 -9.76 7.96 -3.75
N CYS A 125 -9.10 7.25 -4.66
CA CYS A 125 -9.77 6.59 -5.78
C CYS A 125 -10.83 5.58 -5.32
N MET A 126 -10.57 4.80 -4.27
CA MET A 126 -11.56 3.86 -3.73
C MET A 126 -12.81 4.56 -3.17
N VAL A 127 -12.61 5.69 -2.48
CA VAL A 127 -13.72 6.49 -1.94
C VAL A 127 -14.49 7.17 -3.07
N LEU A 128 -13.78 7.80 -4.00
CA LEU A 128 -14.37 8.55 -5.10
C LEU A 128 -15.14 7.65 -6.06
N ALA A 129 -14.62 6.45 -6.37
CA ALA A 129 -15.29 5.51 -7.25
C ALA A 129 -16.74 5.25 -6.83
N ARG A 130 -17.06 5.24 -5.53
CA ARG A 130 -18.43 5.05 -5.05
C ARG A 130 -19.43 6.12 -5.53
N TYR A 131 -18.97 7.31 -5.90
CA TYR A 131 -19.81 8.46 -6.23
C TYR A 131 -19.87 8.78 -7.73
N ILE A 132 -19.26 7.95 -8.58
CA ILE A 132 -19.15 8.12 -10.04
C ILE A 132 -19.65 6.85 -10.73
#